data_AF-T0YXR7-F1
#
_entry.id   AF-T0YXR7-F1
#
_cell.length_a   1.000
_cell.length_b   1.000
_cell.length_c   1.000
_cell.angle_alpha   90.00
_cell.angle_beta   90.00
_cell.angle_gamma   90.00
#
_symmetry.space_group_name_H-M   'P 1'
#
loop_
_entity.id
_entity.type
_entity.pdbx_description
1 polymer ?
#
loop_
_entity_poly.entity_id
_entity_poly.type
_entity_poly.pdbx_seq_one_letter_code
_entity_poly.pdbx_strand_id
1 'polypeptide(L)'
;TLDMFDRWHGKADGRIRVGFGPRTPGGVSPELYREMVSEARVRGMGITMHLAEVEADRQFLRQTYQMSPVEFARSVGLGGP
;
A
#
# COMPACT_ATOMS: atom_id res chain seq x y z
N THR A 1 -10.02 5.10 5.91
CA THR A 1 -9.46 5.82 4.75
C THR A 1 -10.51 6.19 3.72
N LEU A 2 -11.40 5.28 3.32
CA LEU A 2 -12.46 5.55 2.34
C LEU A 2 -13.35 6.73 2.74
N ASP A 3 -13.86 6.73 3.98
CA ASP A 3 -14.65 7.87 4.50
C ASP A 3 -13.89 9.20 4.46
N MET A 4 -12.56 9.17 4.62
CA MET A 4 -11.74 10.37 4.53
C MET A 4 -11.56 10.81 3.09
N PHE A 5 -11.43 9.87 2.15
CA PHE A 5 -11.41 10.17 0.73
C PHE A 5 -12.70 10.86 0.31
N ASP A 6 -13.86 10.29 0.65
CA ASP A 6 -15.17 10.85 0.26
C ASP A 6 -15.41 12.25 0.84
N ARG A 7 -14.87 12.52 2.04
CA ARG A 7 -15.03 13.81 2.71
C ARG A 7 -14.03 14.88 2.27
N TRP A 8 -12.78 14.49 2.04
CA TRP A 8 -11.66 15.43 1.97
C TRP A 8 -10.91 15.45 0.64
N HIS A 9 -10.99 14.39 -0.16
CA HIS A 9 -10.27 14.35 -1.43
C HIS A 9 -10.74 15.48 -2.36
N GLY A 10 -9.81 16.22 -2.95
CA GLY A 10 -10.09 17.35 -3.84
C GLY A 10 -10.50 18.65 -3.15
N LYS A 11 -10.65 18.67 -1.81
CA LYS A 11 -10.96 19.90 -1.06
C LYS A 11 -9.81 20.91 -1.09
N ALA A 12 -10.13 22.16 -0.72
CA ALA A 12 -9.21 23.29 -0.72
C ALA A 12 -8.57 23.54 -2.11
N ASP A 13 -9.40 23.61 -3.15
CA ASP A 13 -9.01 23.76 -4.55
C ASP A 13 -8.04 22.66 -5.01
N GLY A 14 -8.30 21.41 -4.63
CA GLY A 14 -7.47 20.26 -5.00
C GLY A 14 -6.20 20.06 -4.17
N ARG A 15 -5.93 20.88 -3.16
CA ARG A 15 -4.72 20.76 -2.31
C ARG A 15 -4.74 19.54 -1.40
N ILE A 16 -5.92 19.01 -1.08
CA ILE A 16 -6.03 17.83 -0.21
C ILE A 16 -6.20 16.58 -1.08
N ARG A 17 -5.24 15.67 -0.99
CA ARG A 17 -5.30 14.33 -1.59
C ARG A 17 -5.24 13.27 -0.50
N VAL A 18 -6.19 12.36 -0.55
CA VAL A 18 -6.25 11.20 0.35
C VAL A 18 -5.79 9.95 -0.40
N GLY A 19 -4.92 9.16 0.23
CA GLY A 19 -4.37 7.90 -0.28
C GLY A 19 -4.19 6.89 0.85
N PHE A 20 -3.72 5.68 0.51
CA PHE A 20 -3.39 4.67 1.52
C PHE A 20 -1.92 4.75 1.95
N GLY A 21 -1.71 4.51 3.25
CA GLY A 21 -0.38 4.41 3.86
C GLY A 21 -0.28 3.16 4.73
N PRO A 22 -0.26 1.94 4.16
CA PRO A 22 -0.15 0.73 4.96
C PRO A 22 1.21 0.62 5.66
N ARG A 23 1.24 -0.04 6.82
CA ARG A 23 2.50 -0.45 7.47
C ARG A 23 3.27 -1.40 6.56
N THR A 24 4.56 -1.55 6.81
CA THR A 24 5.46 -2.54 6.18
C THR A 24 4.93 -3.98 6.31
N PRO A 25 5.24 -4.88 5.35
CA PRO A 25 4.80 -6.28 5.38
C PRO A 25 5.07 -6.97 6.72
N GLY A 26 4.11 -7.80 7.15
CA GLY A 26 4.08 -8.40 8.49
C GLY A 26 3.28 -7.59 9.51
N GLY A 27 3.05 -6.29 9.26
CA GLY A 27 2.04 -5.50 9.98
C GLY A 27 0.67 -5.46 9.29
N VAL A 28 0.61 -5.88 8.03
CA VAL A 28 -0.57 -5.84 7.17
C VAL A 28 -0.58 -7.16 6.39
N SER A 29 -1.75 -7.78 6.26
CA SER A 29 -1.90 -9.03 5.51
C SER A 29 -1.79 -8.79 3.99
N PRO A 30 -1.31 -9.77 3.22
CA PRO A 30 -1.32 -9.69 1.76
C PRO A 30 -2.72 -9.42 1.18
N GLU A 31 -3.77 -9.96 1.80
CA GLU A 31 -5.16 -9.78 1.39
C GLU A 31 -5.59 -8.33 1.53
N LEU A 32 -5.28 -7.71 2.68
CA LEU A 32 -5.60 -6.30 2.89
C LEU A 32 -4.81 -5.38 1.96
N TYR A 33 -3.56 -5.72 1.59
CA TYR A 33 -2.86 -5.00 0.53
C TYR A 33 -3.60 -5.06 -0.81
N ARG A 34 -4.09 -6.25 -1.22
CA ARG A 34 -4.83 -6.40 -2.47
C ARG A 34 -6.15 -5.61 -2.46
N GLU A 35 -6.84 -5.59 -1.32
CA GLU A 35 -8.04 -4.75 -1.13
C GLU A 35 -7.70 -3.27 -1.28
N MET A 36 -6.66 -2.78 -0.59
CA MET A 36 -6.21 -1.39 -0.72
C MET A 36 -5.85 -1.03 -2.16
N VAL A 37 -5.13 -1.92 -2.87
CA VAL A 37 -4.78 -1.75 -4.29
C VAL A 37 -6.04 -1.68 -5.16
N SER A 38 -7.01 -2.56 -4.94
CA SER A 38 -8.29 -2.54 -5.66
C SER A 38 -9.03 -1.23 -5.45
N GLU A 39 -9.22 -0.82 -4.19
CA GLU A 39 -9.92 0.41 -3.84
C GLU A 39 -9.21 1.65 -4.38
N ALA A 40 -7.86 1.64 -4.34
CA ALA A 40 -7.06 2.73 -4.86
C ALA A 40 -7.19 2.88 -6.37
N ARG A 41 -7.21 1.77 -7.13
CA ARG A 41 -7.42 1.80 -8.59
C ARG A 41 -8.80 2.33 -8.95
N VAL A 42 -9.85 1.88 -8.26
CA VAL A 42 -11.23 2.32 -8.51
C VAL A 42 -11.40 3.82 -8.27
N ARG A 43 -10.73 4.37 -7.24
CA ARG A 43 -10.88 5.77 -6.82
C ARG A 43 -9.78 6.71 -7.33
N GLY A 44 -8.79 6.20 -8.06
CA GLY A 44 -7.62 6.99 -8.47
C GLY A 44 -6.78 7.47 -7.28
N MET A 45 -6.70 6.68 -6.20
CA MET A 45 -5.89 7.00 -5.02
C MET A 45 -4.44 6.55 -5.20
N GLY A 46 -3.51 7.29 -4.58
CA GLY A 46 -2.13 6.83 -4.40
C GLY A 46 -2.00 5.86 -3.22
N ILE A 47 -0.99 5.00 -3.28
CA ILE A 47 -0.53 4.19 -2.14
C ILE A 47 0.95 4.48 -1.93
N THR A 48 1.33 4.82 -0.71
CA THR A 48 2.72 5.02 -0.31
C THR A 48 3.00 4.13 0.87
N MET A 49 4.03 3.30 0.81
CA MET A 49 4.45 2.46 1.92
C MET A 49 5.96 2.46 2.08
N HIS A 50 6.41 2.13 3.30
CA HIS A 50 7.79 1.76 3.56
C HIS A 50 8.02 0.33 3.04
N LEU A 51 9.13 0.11 2.34
CA LEU A 51 9.49 -1.20 1.80
C LEU A 51 10.98 -1.45 1.99
N ALA A 52 11.30 -2.53 2.72
CA ALA A 52 12.68 -2.91 3.06
C ALA A 52 13.44 -1.79 3.79
N GLU A 53 12.81 -1.22 4.82
CA GLU A 53 13.40 -0.14 5.61
C GLU A 53 14.51 -0.67 6.52
N VAL A 54 14.32 -1.88 7.07
CA VAL A 54 15.30 -2.56 7.92
C VAL A 54 15.55 -3.99 7.44
N GLU A 55 16.69 -4.56 7.84
CA GLU A 55 17.09 -5.92 7.44
C GLU A 55 16.05 -6.99 7.86
N ALA A 56 15.38 -6.78 8.99
CA ALA A 56 14.30 -7.66 9.46
C ALA A 56 13.13 -7.76 8.46
N ASP A 57 12.82 -6.71 7.70
CA ASP A 57 11.75 -6.75 6.69
C ASP A 57 12.09 -7.73 5.56
N ARG A 58 13.36 -7.72 5.14
CA ARG A 58 13.87 -8.60 4.07
C ARG A 58 13.86 -10.05 4.53
N GLN A 59 14.32 -10.30 5.75
CA GLN A 59 14.31 -11.62 6.36
C GLN A 59 12.90 -12.16 6.51
N PHE A 60 11.97 -11.34 7.03
CA PHE A 60 10.57 -11.72 7.18
C PHE A 60 9.93 -12.13 5.84
N LEU A 61 10.09 -11.32 4.79
CA LEU A 61 9.54 -11.61 3.47
C LEU A 61 10.15 -12.88 2.86
N ARG A 62 11.47 -13.05 3.02
CA ARG A 62 12.18 -14.23 2.53
C ARG A 62 11.74 -15.51 3.25
N GLN A 63 11.56 -15.46 4.56
CA GLN A 63 11.17 -16.61 5.37
C GLN A 63 9.68 -16.97 5.21
N THR A 64 8.81 -15.95 5.15
CA THR A 64 7.34 -16.15 5.16
C THR A 64 6.78 -16.40 3.77
N TYR A 65 7.28 -15.67 2.76
CA TYR A 65 6.72 -15.68 1.41
C TYR A 65 7.71 -16.15 0.35
N GLN A 66 8.97 -16.45 0.72
CA GLN A 66 10.05 -16.81 -0.23
C GLN A 66 10.29 -15.75 -1.31
N MET A 67 9.93 -14.50 -1.02
CA MET A 67 10.01 -13.37 -1.95
C MET A 67 11.00 -12.32 -1.45
N SER A 68 11.65 -11.63 -2.37
CA SER A 68 12.27 -10.33 -2.12
C SER A 68 11.20 -9.25 -1.90
N PRO A 69 11.56 -8.08 -1.33
CA PRO A 69 10.62 -6.98 -1.14
C PRO A 69 9.85 -6.55 -2.40
N VAL A 70 10.54 -6.47 -3.53
CA VAL A 70 9.92 -6.07 -4.81
C VAL A 70 9.02 -7.17 -5.36
N GLU A 71 9.40 -8.44 -5.23
CA GLU A 71 8.55 -9.57 -5.64
C GLU A 71 7.26 -9.61 -4.82
N PHE A 72 7.34 -9.39 -3.50
CA PHE A 72 6.16 -9.28 -2.66
C PHE A 72 5.28 -8.09 -3.08
N ALA A 73 5.85 -6.90 -3.26
CA ALA A 73 5.08 -5.72 -3.68
C ALA A 73 4.34 -5.96 -5.02
N ARG A 74 4.99 -6.64 -5.97
CA ARG A 74 4.37 -7.04 -7.25
C ARG A 74 3.26 -8.07 -7.04
N SER A 75 3.45 -9.07 -6.19
CA SER A 75 2.46 -10.14 -5.97
C SER A 75 1.16 -9.66 -5.33
N VAL A 76 1.20 -8.54 -4.58
CA VAL A 76 0.01 -7.89 -4.03
C VAL A 76 -0.51 -6.71 -4.87
N GLY A 77 0.15 -6.40 -5.99
CA GLY A 77 -0.31 -5.38 -6.94
C GLY A 77 0.07 -3.94 -6.61
N LEU A 78 1.04 -3.71 -5.70
CA LEU A 78 1.56 -2.38 -5.34
C LEU A 78 2.50 -1.77 -6.39
N GLY A 79 2.72 -2.46 -7.52
CA GLY A 79 3.33 -1.85 -8.69
C GLY A 79 2.42 -0.76 -9.24
N GLY A 80 2.89 0.49 -9.24
CA GLY A 80 2.22 1.59 -9.93
C GLY A 80 2.21 1.40 -11.46
N PRO A 81 1.43 2.20 -12.19
CA PRO A 81 1.58 2.34 -13.64
C PRO A 81 2.97 2.82 -14.05
#